data_AF-A0A945MYI2-F1
#
_entry.id   AF-A0A945MYI2-F1
#
_cell.length_a   1.000
_cell.length_b   1.000
_cell.length_c   1.000
_cell.angle_alpha   90.00
_cell.angle_beta   90.00
_cell.angle_gamma   90.00
#
_symmetry.space_group_name_H-M   'P 1'
#
loop_
_entity.id
_entity.type
_entity.pdbx_description
1 polymer ?
#
loop_
_entity_poly.entity_id
_entity_poly.type
_entity_poly.pdbx_seq_one_letter_code
_entity_poly.pdbx_strand_id
1 'polypeptide(L)'
;SIFDIELARCRQRGQIQPKSVRVGVMLEVPGLMWQLAPLLSRVDFLSVGSNDLFQFLFASDRGNPRVAERYDVLSPGLLSLLRHLVAECDRADVPLSLCGEMAGNPVEAMALIGLGFRIISMPPAQVGAVRAMIRSMDAGQLRGYLDTLFDLPDHSLRRKLTSYARDREILIDDS
;
A
#
# COMPACT_ATOMS: atom_id res chain seq x y z
N SER A 1 6.81 -20.67 -20.00
CA SER A 1 6.93 -20.18 -18.61
C SER A 1 6.34 -21.21 -17.64
N ILE A 2 6.58 -21.11 -16.33
CA ILE A 2 5.90 -21.98 -15.33
C ILE A 2 4.38 -21.89 -15.47
N PHE A 3 3.88 -20.69 -15.78
CA PHE A 3 2.47 -20.44 -16.01
C PHE A 3 1.90 -21.27 -17.18
N ASP A 4 2.61 -21.34 -18.31
CA ASP A 4 2.17 -22.15 -19.47
C ASP A 4 2.12 -23.66 -19.14
N ILE A 5 3.04 -24.12 -18.29
CA ILE A 5 3.09 -25.51 -17.82
C ILE A 5 1.85 -25.82 -16.97
N GLU A 6 1.46 -24.93 -16.06
CA GLU A 6 0.26 -25.11 -15.24
C GLU A 6 -1.03 -25.05 -16.06
N LEU A 7 -1.13 -24.15 -17.04
CA LEU A 7 -2.26 -24.12 -17.98
C LEU A 7 -2.38 -25.43 -18.78
N ALA A 8 -1.26 -25.99 -19.23
CA ALA A 8 -1.24 -27.28 -19.92
C ALA A 8 -1.69 -28.43 -18.99
N ARG A 9 -1.33 -28.40 -17.71
CA ARG A 9 -1.80 -29.36 -16.70
C ARG A 9 -3.30 -29.27 -16.46
N CYS A 10 -3.86 -28.06 -16.34
CA CYS A 10 -5.31 -27.87 -16.22
C CYS A 10 -6.06 -28.41 -17.44
N ARG A 11 -5.52 -28.19 -18.66
CA ARG A 11 -6.06 -28.77 -19.90
C ARG A 11 -6.08 -30.29 -19.88
N GLN A 12 -4.96 -30.92 -19.52
CA GLN A 12 -4.86 -32.39 -19.45
C GLN A 12 -5.82 -32.99 -18.41
N ARG A 13 -6.13 -32.26 -17.34
CA ARG A 13 -7.05 -32.70 -16.28
C ARG A 13 -8.52 -32.40 -16.56
N GLY A 14 -8.86 -31.81 -17.72
CA GLY A 14 -10.23 -31.46 -18.08
C GLY A 14 -10.85 -30.38 -17.18
N GLN A 15 -10.04 -29.56 -16.51
CA GLN A 15 -10.52 -28.51 -15.61
C GLN A 15 -11.02 -27.29 -16.40
N ILE A 16 -12.04 -26.62 -15.85
CA ILE A 16 -12.53 -25.34 -16.40
C ILE A 16 -11.39 -24.32 -16.31
N GLN A 17 -11.01 -23.77 -17.46
CA GLN A 17 -9.98 -22.74 -17.53
C GLN A 17 -10.55 -21.35 -17.24
N PRO A 18 -9.79 -20.48 -16.56
CA PRO A 18 -10.14 -19.08 -16.46
C PRO A 18 -10.14 -18.44 -17.86
N LYS A 19 -11.06 -17.49 -18.09
CA LYS A 19 -11.13 -16.74 -19.36
C LYS A 19 -9.86 -15.92 -19.61
N SER A 20 -9.28 -15.40 -18.53
CA SER A 20 -8.06 -14.61 -18.52
C SER A 20 -7.35 -14.81 -17.18
N VAL A 21 -6.02 -14.80 -17.19
CA VAL A 21 -5.21 -14.75 -15.98
C VAL A 21 -4.41 -13.47 -16.02
N ARG A 22 -4.43 -12.72 -14.91
CA ARG A 22 -3.56 -11.57 -14.70
C ARG A 22 -2.36 -11.99 -13.89
N VAL A 23 -1.17 -11.63 -14.35
CA VAL A 23 0.11 -11.89 -13.71
C VAL A 23 0.61 -10.58 -13.13
N GLY A 24 0.61 -10.51 -11.80
CA GLY A 24 1.18 -9.39 -11.07
C GLY A 24 2.47 -9.76 -10.36
N VAL A 25 3.07 -8.76 -9.74
CA VAL A 25 4.22 -8.95 -8.85
C VAL A 25 3.96 -8.32 -7.50
N MET A 26 4.48 -8.95 -6.46
CA MET A 26 4.42 -8.44 -5.11
C MET A 26 5.71 -7.68 -4.79
N LEU A 27 5.58 -6.40 -4.47
CA LEU A 27 6.67 -5.52 -4.11
C LEU A 27 6.92 -5.60 -2.60
N GLU A 28 7.83 -6.48 -2.22
CA GLU A 28 8.24 -6.71 -0.83
C GLU A 28 9.72 -6.44 -0.60
N VAL A 29 10.53 -6.40 -1.67
CA VAL A 29 11.98 -6.21 -1.57
C VAL A 29 12.35 -4.85 -2.15
N PRO A 30 13.03 -3.96 -1.38
CA PRO A 30 13.42 -2.62 -1.85
C PRO A 30 14.23 -2.62 -3.16
N GLY A 31 15.03 -3.66 -3.39
CA GLY A 31 15.83 -3.84 -4.60
C GLY A 31 15.04 -3.74 -5.92
N LEU A 32 13.75 -4.05 -5.90
CA LEU A 32 12.89 -3.95 -7.08
C LEU A 32 12.63 -2.50 -7.52
N MET A 33 12.88 -1.51 -6.65
CA MET A 33 12.68 -0.09 -6.97
C MET A 33 13.58 0.42 -8.07
N TRP A 34 14.83 -0.07 -8.13
CA TRP A 34 15.75 0.26 -9.22
C TRP A 34 15.36 -0.35 -10.57
N GLN A 35 14.43 -1.30 -10.59
CA GLN A 35 13.95 -1.96 -11.81
C GLN A 35 12.44 -1.78 -12.01
N LEU A 36 11.85 -0.76 -11.38
CA LEU A 36 10.39 -0.59 -11.41
C LEU A 36 9.86 -0.36 -12.82
N ALA A 37 10.45 0.55 -13.60
CA ALA A 37 10.00 0.82 -14.97
C ALA A 37 9.98 -0.42 -15.89
N PRO A 38 11.08 -1.21 -16.03
CA PRO A 38 11.05 -2.43 -16.84
C PRO A 38 10.18 -3.54 -16.24
N LEU A 39 9.91 -3.52 -14.93
CA LEU A 39 8.98 -4.45 -14.28
C LEU A 39 7.54 -4.11 -14.62
N LEU A 40 7.15 -2.83 -14.55
CA LEU A 40 5.79 -2.36 -14.86
C LEU A 40 5.39 -2.67 -16.30
N SER A 41 6.33 -2.66 -17.26
CA SER A 41 6.04 -3.05 -18.64
C SER A 41 5.79 -4.55 -18.86
N ARG A 42 5.84 -5.37 -17.80
CA ARG A 42 5.77 -6.84 -17.86
C ARG A 42 4.69 -7.46 -16.97
N VAL A 43 3.97 -6.65 -16.19
CA VAL A 43 3.00 -7.14 -15.21
C VAL A 43 1.65 -6.46 -15.41
N ASP A 44 0.58 -7.19 -15.13
CA ASP A 44 -0.80 -6.69 -15.22
C ASP A 44 -1.23 -5.87 -14.00
N PHE A 45 -0.51 -5.98 -12.89
CA PHE A 45 -0.72 -5.22 -11.66
C PHE A 45 0.50 -5.32 -10.72
N LEU A 46 0.61 -4.37 -9.80
CA LEU A 46 1.60 -4.35 -8.73
C LEU A 46 0.89 -4.40 -7.37
N SER A 47 1.32 -5.26 -6.45
CA SER A 47 0.83 -5.24 -5.07
C SER A 47 1.98 -4.97 -4.10
N VAL A 48 1.87 -3.93 -3.29
CA VAL A 48 2.83 -3.66 -2.21
C VAL A 48 2.54 -4.59 -1.05
N GLY A 49 3.50 -5.45 -0.71
CA GLY A 49 3.48 -6.21 0.53
C GLY A 49 4.09 -5.35 1.63
N SER A 50 3.25 -4.56 2.32
CA SER A 50 3.73 -3.57 3.28
C SER A 50 4.53 -4.20 4.42
N ASN A 51 4.25 -5.47 4.71
CA ASN A 51 4.86 -6.12 5.86
C ASN A 51 6.37 -6.30 5.68
N ASP A 52 6.76 -7.03 4.64
CA ASP A 52 8.15 -7.32 4.35
C ASP A 52 8.90 -6.09 3.82
N LEU A 53 8.23 -5.27 2.98
CA LEU A 53 8.85 -4.06 2.44
C LEU A 53 9.33 -3.14 3.56
N PHE A 54 8.52 -2.93 4.60
CA PHE A 54 8.89 -2.04 5.69
C PHE A 54 9.97 -2.66 6.58
N GLN A 55 9.92 -3.98 6.79
CA GLN A 55 10.96 -4.70 7.54
C GLN A 55 12.33 -4.51 6.89
N PHE A 56 12.42 -4.65 5.55
CA PHE A 56 13.68 -4.45 4.84
C PHE A 56 14.09 -2.97 4.75
N LEU A 57 13.16 -2.04 4.57
CA LEU A 57 13.46 -0.61 4.51
C LEU A 57 14.01 -0.08 5.83
N PHE A 58 13.43 -0.49 6.95
CA PHE A 58 13.83 -0.02 8.27
C PHE A 58 14.91 -0.88 8.92
N ALA A 59 15.36 -1.95 8.25
CA ALA A 59 16.24 -2.97 8.81
C ALA A 59 15.77 -3.42 10.21
N SER A 60 14.45 -3.56 10.38
CA SER A 60 13.80 -3.78 11.67
C SER A 60 12.99 -5.06 11.63
N ASP A 61 13.43 -6.04 12.40
CA ASP A 61 12.71 -7.30 12.58
C ASP A 61 11.46 -7.09 13.43
N ARG A 62 10.29 -7.36 12.84
CA ARG A 62 8.98 -7.25 13.50
C ARG A 62 8.83 -8.23 14.67
N GLY A 63 9.53 -9.36 14.64
CA GLY A 63 9.56 -10.34 15.72
C GLY A 63 10.38 -9.89 16.93
N ASN A 64 11.09 -8.76 16.83
CA ASN A 64 11.92 -8.24 17.90
C ASN A 64 11.33 -6.95 18.51
N PRO A 65 10.72 -7.03 19.71
CA PRO A 65 10.09 -5.89 20.38
C PRO A 65 11.03 -4.70 20.61
N ARG A 66 12.36 -4.92 20.66
CA ARG A 66 13.36 -3.87 20.92
C ARG A 66 13.58 -2.94 19.72
N VAL A 67 13.13 -3.33 18.53
CA VAL A 67 13.27 -2.56 17.29
C VAL A 67 11.95 -2.30 16.57
N ALA A 68 10.90 -3.08 16.87
CA ALA A 68 9.58 -2.97 16.23
C ALA A 68 8.96 -1.57 16.23
N GLU A 69 9.22 -0.75 17.27
CA GLU A 69 8.68 0.62 17.39
C GLU A 69 9.61 1.72 16.83
N ARG A 70 10.79 1.37 16.29
CA ARG A 70 11.79 2.37 15.89
C ARG A 70 11.37 3.22 14.70
N TYR A 71 10.45 2.72 13.86
CA TYR A 71 10.03 3.42 12.66
C TYR A 71 8.53 3.35 12.47
N ASP A 72 7.92 4.53 12.40
CA ASP A 72 6.51 4.67 12.08
C ASP A 72 6.28 4.43 10.58
N VAL A 73 5.27 3.63 10.27
CA VAL A 73 4.81 3.40 8.90
C VAL A 73 4.27 4.68 8.24
N LEU A 74 4.01 5.72 9.03
CA LEU A 74 3.65 7.07 8.59
C LEU A 74 4.84 8.05 8.57
N SER A 75 6.08 7.55 8.50
CA SER A 75 7.26 8.40 8.28
C SER A 75 7.25 9.04 6.89
N PRO A 76 7.72 10.29 6.73
CA PRO A 76 7.77 10.97 5.43
C PRO A 76 8.56 10.20 4.37
N GLY A 77 9.65 9.53 4.76
CA GLY A 77 10.48 8.74 3.85
C GLY A 77 9.70 7.56 3.23
N LEU A 78 8.97 6.82 4.05
CA LEU A 78 8.16 5.70 3.55
C LEU A 78 6.97 6.18 2.72
N LEU A 79 6.26 7.21 3.19
CA LEU A 79 5.14 7.78 2.43
C LEU A 79 5.61 8.39 1.11
N SER A 80 6.83 8.93 1.03
CA SER A 80 7.45 9.40 -0.23
C SER A 80 7.73 8.26 -1.19
N LEU A 81 8.20 7.11 -0.70
CA LEU A 81 8.36 5.90 -1.52
C LEU A 81 7.02 5.44 -2.09
N LEU A 82 5.99 5.36 -1.24
CA LEU A 82 4.64 4.97 -1.65
C LEU A 82 4.03 5.97 -2.65
N ARG A 83 4.27 7.29 -2.46
CA ARG A 83 3.90 8.34 -3.41
C ARG A 83 4.57 8.16 -4.77
N HIS A 84 5.87 7.83 -4.77
CA HIS A 84 6.61 7.54 -5.98
C HIS A 84 6.02 6.32 -6.71
N LEU A 85 5.71 5.24 -5.98
CA LEU A 85 5.08 4.05 -6.53
C LEU A 85 3.74 4.34 -7.22
N VAL A 86 2.87 5.11 -6.57
CA VAL A 86 1.60 5.55 -7.17
C VAL A 86 1.87 6.27 -8.49
N ALA A 87 2.78 7.24 -8.50
CA ALA A 87 3.08 8.03 -9.70
C ALA A 87 3.66 7.20 -10.86
N GLU A 88 4.53 6.22 -10.55
CA GLU A 88 5.11 5.33 -11.57
C GLU A 88 4.06 4.36 -12.14
N CYS A 89 3.23 3.77 -11.28
CA CYS A 89 2.15 2.87 -11.69
C CYS A 89 1.07 3.60 -12.51
N ASP A 90 0.66 4.80 -12.09
CA ASP A 90 -0.30 5.63 -12.83
C ASP A 90 0.23 5.98 -14.22
N ARG A 91 1.52 6.30 -14.34
CA ARG A 91 2.15 6.61 -15.65
C ARG A 91 2.24 5.40 -16.56
N ALA A 92 2.40 4.20 -15.99
CA ALA A 92 2.48 2.95 -16.73
C ALA A 92 1.10 2.31 -17.01
N ASP A 93 0.01 2.90 -16.52
CA ASP A 93 -1.35 2.33 -16.54
C ASP A 93 -1.41 0.92 -15.89
N VAL A 94 -0.63 0.74 -14.82
CA VAL A 94 -0.58 -0.53 -14.07
C VAL A 94 -1.33 -0.37 -12.75
N PRO A 95 -2.42 -1.12 -12.51
CA PRO A 95 -3.13 -1.09 -11.24
C PRO A 95 -2.21 -1.38 -10.04
N LEU A 96 -2.25 -0.50 -9.05
CA LEU A 96 -1.50 -0.61 -7.80
C LEU A 96 -2.42 -0.97 -6.63
N SER A 97 -2.04 -2.00 -5.89
CA SER A 97 -2.66 -2.35 -4.62
C SER A 97 -1.67 -2.34 -3.46
N LEU A 98 -2.17 -2.26 -2.22
CA LEU A 98 -1.40 -2.52 -1.02
C LEU A 98 -2.09 -3.57 -0.16
N CYS A 99 -1.33 -4.57 0.28
CA CYS A 99 -1.74 -5.56 1.27
C CYS A 99 -0.84 -5.49 2.50
N GLY A 100 -1.40 -5.87 3.65
CA GLY A 100 -0.71 -5.93 4.93
C GLY A 100 -1.43 -5.15 6.01
N GLU A 101 -0.87 -5.14 7.21
CA GLU A 101 -1.55 -4.62 8.41
C GLU A 101 -1.86 -3.12 8.31
N MET A 102 -0.97 -2.36 7.66
CA MET A 102 -1.14 -0.92 7.44
C MET A 102 -2.46 -0.60 6.71
N ALA A 103 -2.90 -1.45 5.78
CA ALA A 103 -4.12 -1.20 5.01
C ALA A 103 -5.40 -1.23 5.84
N GLY A 104 -5.40 -1.87 7.00
CA GLY A 104 -6.60 -2.03 7.81
C GLY A 104 -6.68 -1.12 9.03
N ASN A 105 -5.64 -0.33 9.32
CA ASN A 105 -5.70 0.72 10.33
C ASN A 105 -6.23 2.02 9.70
N PRO A 106 -7.26 2.69 10.27
CA PRO A 106 -7.91 3.84 9.63
C PRO A 106 -6.99 5.02 9.30
N VAL A 107 -6.07 5.41 10.19
CA VAL A 107 -5.17 6.56 9.95
C VAL A 107 -4.19 6.26 8.81
N GLU A 108 -3.68 5.04 8.78
CA GLU A 108 -2.78 4.56 7.74
C GLU A 108 -3.49 4.39 6.40
N ALA A 109 -4.66 3.76 6.39
CA ALA A 109 -5.49 3.63 5.20
C ALA A 109 -5.87 5.01 4.62
N MET A 110 -6.20 5.97 5.49
CA MET A 110 -6.45 7.36 5.11
C MET A 110 -5.25 7.95 4.36
N ALA A 111 -4.04 7.80 4.91
CA ALA A 111 -2.81 8.27 4.27
C ALA A 111 -2.59 7.61 2.89
N LEU A 112 -2.77 6.28 2.78
CA LEU A 112 -2.64 5.55 1.51
C LEU A 112 -3.61 6.09 0.44
N ILE A 113 -4.86 6.35 0.80
CA ILE A 113 -5.85 6.85 -0.15
C ILE A 113 -5.54 8.29 -0.56
N GLY A 114 -5.06 9.11 0.38
CA GLY A 114 -4.58 10.46 0.12
C GLY A 114 -3.37 10.49 -0.82
N LEU A 115 -2.46 9.50 -0.71
CA LEU A 115 -1.36 9.31 -1.66
C LEU A 115 -1.82 8.93 -3.06
N GLY A 116 -2.99 8.31 -3.19
CA GLY A 116 -3.59 7.91 -4.46
C GLY A 116 -3.85 6.42 -4.61
N PHE A 117 -3.63 5.59 -3.58
CA PHE A 117 -4.03 4.19 -3.64
C PHE A 117 -5.55 4.06 -3.84
N ARG A 118 -5.94 3.10 -4.68
CA ARG A 118 -7.36 2.80 -4.99
C ARG A 118 -7.76 1.39 -4.62
N ILE A 119 -6.79 0.50 -4.42
CA ILE A 119 -7.00 -0.88 -4.03
C ILE A 119 -6.16 -1.13 -2.77
N ILE A 120 -6.82 -1.37 -1.64
CA ILE A 120 -6.17 -1.77 -0.39
C ILE A 120 -6.85 -3.04 0.12
N SER A 121 -6.05 -3.98 0.64
CA SER A 121 -6.50 -5.30 1.07
C SER A 121 -6.18 -5.50 2.55
N MET A 122 -7.18 -5.97 3.31
CA MET A 122 -7.10 -6.13 4.76
C MET A 122 -7.95 -7.32 5.24
N PRO A 123 -7.75 -7.79 6.49
CA PRO A 123 -8.63 -8.78 7.11
C PRO A 123 -10.09 -8.28 7.20
N PRO A 124 -11.10 -9.17 7.05
CA PRO A 124 -12.52 -8.77 7.05
C PRO A 124 -12.96 -7.95 8.27
N ALA A 125 -12.39 -8.21 9.45
CA ALA A 125 -12.70 -7.50 10.69
C ALA A 125 -12.38 -5.99 10.63
N GLN A 126 -11.40 -5.59 9.83
CA GLN A 126 -10.92 -4.21 9.71
C GLN A 126 -11.68 -3.40 8.64
N VAL A 127 -12.39 -4.08 7.73
CA VAL A 127 -13.12 -3.45 6.62
C VAL A 127 -14.16 -2.45 7.09
N GLY A 128 -14.84 -2.72 8.23
CA GLY A 128 -15.88 -1.84 8.77
C GLY A 128 -15.35 -0.45 9.12
N ALA A 129 -14.30 -0.40 9.95
CA ALA A 129 -13.67 0.84 10.40
C ALA A 129 -13.07 1.64 9.22
N VAL A 130 -12.33 0.98 8.34
CA VAL A 130 -11.76 1.65 7.16
C VAL A 130 -12.85 2.17 6.23
N ARG A 131 -13.94 1.43 6.03
CA ARG A 131 -15.06 1.90 5.21
C ARG A 131 -15.75 3.12 5.83
N ALA A 132 -15.91 3.17 7.15
CA ALA A 132 -16.46 4.33 7.84
C ALA A 132 -15.57 5.56 7.66
N MET A 133 -14.27 5.40 7.88
CA MET A 133 -13.24 6.43 7.62
C MET A 133 -13.34 6.97 6.20
N ILE A 134 -13.32 6.10 5.18
CA ILE A 134 -13.38 6.49 3.76
C ILE A 134 -14.61 7.34 3.46
N ARG A 135 -15.76 7.00 4.04
CA ARG A 135 -17.03 7.72 3.82
C ARG A 135 -17.08 9.09 4.49
N SER A 136 -16.18 9.36 5.43
CA SER A 136 -16.14 10.60 6.21
C SER A 136 -15.03 11.56 5.76
N MET A 137 -14.23 11.20 4.76
CA MET A 137 -13.08 12.01 4.33
C MET A 137 -13.22 12.54 2.89
N ASP A 138 -12.52 13.64 2.62
CA ASP A 138 -12.26 14.15 1.27
C ASP A 138 -10.82 13.82 0.87
N ALA A 139 -10.66 12.88 -0.08
CA ALA A 139 -9.35 12.43 -0.55
C ALA A 139 -8.58 13.53 -1.30
N GLY A 140 -9.28 14.45 -1.98
CA GLY A 140 -8.67 15.55 -2.72
C GLY A 140 -8.05 16.57 -1.77
N GLN A 141 -8.79 16.97 -0.73
CA GLN A 141 -8.28 17.85 0.32
C GLN A 141 -7.11 17.22 1.08
N LEU A 142 -7.22 15.93 1.41
CA LEU A 142 -6.16 15.22 2.11
C LEU A 142 -4.88 15.13 1.27
N ARG A 143 -5.01 14.87 -0.04
CA ARG A 143 -3.86 14.87 -0.96
C ARG A 143 -3.14 16.22 -0.94
N GLY A 144 -3.89 17.32 -1.07
CA GLY A 144 -3.33 18.66 -1.01
C GLY A 144 -2.63 18.96 0.32
N TYR A 145 -3.15 18.46 1.43
CA TYR A 145 -2.50 18.57 2.74
C TYR A 145 -1.20 17.73 2.81
N LEU A 146 -1.23 16.47 2.39
CA LEU A 146 -0.07 15.57 2.39
C LEU A 146 1.10 16.14 1.58
N ASP A 147 0.81 16.76 0.43
CA ASP A 147 1.84 17.38 -0.40
C ASP A 147 2.64 18.48 0.33
N THR A 148 2.08 19.09 1.38
CA THR A 148 2.79 20.08 2.22
C THR A 148 3.68 19.47 3.31
N LEU A 149 3.58 18.17 3.55
CA LEU A 149 4.22 17.52 4.69
C LEU A 149 5.53 16.80 4.36
N PHE A 150 5.79 16.49 3.08
CA PHE A 150 6.93 15.64 2.70
C PHE A 150 8.30 16.28 2.90
N ASP A 151 8.38 17.62 2.83
CA ASP A 151 9.63 18.36 2.99
C ASP A 151 9.90 18.77 4.46
N LEU A 152 9.03 18.36 5.39
CA LEU A 152 9.19 18.66 6.81
C LEU A 152 10.16 17.66 7.49
N PRO A 153 10.93 18.08 8.51
CA PRO A 153 11.90 17.23 9.20
C PRO A 153 11.25 16.24 10.20
N ASP A 154 9.96 15.94 10.05
CA ASP A 154 9.21 15.08 10.96
C ASP A 154 9.67 13.60 10.86
N HIS A 155 9.83 12.92 12.00
CA HIS A 155 10.08 11.47 12.01
C HIS A 155 8.82 10.63 11.76
N SER A 156 7.63 11.19 12.03
CA SER A 156 6.32 10.58 11.79
C SER A 156 5.28 11.65 11.51
N LEU A 157 4.44 11.42 10.49
CA LEU A 157 3.28 12.26 10.18
C LEU A 157 2.02 11.83 10.94
N ARG A 158 2.06 10.78 11.76
CA ARG A 158 0.90 10.24 12.47
C ARG A 158 0.13 11.31 13.23
N ARG A 159 0.80 12.09 14.08
CA ARG A 159 0.14 13.14 14.87
C ARG A 159 -0.53 14.20 14.00
N LYS A 160 0.11 14.59 12.89
CA LYS A 160 -0.44 15.57 11.95
C LYS A 160 -1.65 15.02 11.19
N LEU A 161 -1.64 13.74 10.83
CA LEU A 161 -2.75 13.07 10.17
C LEU A 161 -3.93 12.83 11.12
N THR A 162 -3.66 12.39 12.36
CA THR A 162 -4.69 12.26 13.40
C THR A 162 -5.31 13.63 13.73
N SER A 163 -4.50 14.69 13.83
CA SER A 163 -5.03 16.05 14.04
C SER A 163 -5.89 16.52 12.87
N TYR A 164 -5.39 16.32 11.63
CA TYR A 164 -6.17 16.62 10.42
C TYR A 164 -7.52 15.91 10.38
N ALA A 165 -7.56 14.64 10.78
CA ALA A 165 -8.76 13.85 10.86
C ALA A 165 -9.74 14.38 11.92
N ARG A 166 -9.25 14.71 13.11
CA ARG A 166 -10.06 15.31 14.19
C ARG A 166 -10.65 16.66 13.79
N ASP A 167 -9.83 17.53 13.20
CA ASP A 167 -10.26 18.87 12.75
C ASP A 167 -11.34 18.83 11.65
N ARG A 168 -11.51 17.68 11.00
CA ARG A 168 -12.46 17.46 9.90
C ARG A 168 -13.49 16.38 10.20
N GLU A 169 -13.58 15.93 11.45
CA GLU A 169 -14.52 14.91 11.92
C GLU A 169 -14.45 13.60 11.11
N ILE A 170 -13.25 13.25 10.62
CA ILE A 170 -13.00 11.99 9.93
C ILE A 170 -13.00 10.86 10.96
N LEU A 171 -13.76 9.80 10.67
CA LEU A 171 -13.96 8.64 11.53
C LEU A 171 -12.72 7.72 11.50
N ILE A 172 -11.68 8.10 12.22
CA ILE A 172 -10.57 7.22 12.58
C ILE A 172 -10.87 6.67 13.98
N ASP A 173 -11.07 5.36 14.14
CA ASP A 173 -11.36 4.79 15.47
C ASP A 173 -10.26 5.21 16.46
N ASP A 174 -10.61 6.06 17.43
CA ASP A 174 -9.78 6.37 18.59
C ASP A 174 -9.89 5.15 19.51
N SER A 175 -8.88 4.27 19.48
CA SER A 175 -8.63 3.31 20.57
C SER A 175 -7.90 4.00 21.70
#